data_AF-A0AB39Z4A1-F1
#
_entry.id   AF-A0AB39Z4A1-F1
#
_cell.length_a   1.000
_cell.length_b   1.000
_cell.length_c   1.000
_cell.angle_alpha   90.00
_cell.angle_beta   90.00
_cell.angle_gamma   90.00
#
_symmetry.space_group_name_H-M   'P 1'
#
loop_
_entity.id
_entity.type
_entity.pdbx_description
1 polymer ?
#
loop_
_entity_poly.entity_id
_entity_poly.type
_entity_poly.pdbx_seq_one_letter_code
_entity_poly.pdbx_strand_id
1 'polypeptide(L)'
;MNLNYLVVVFLVCALSEMAAGQSASELAAYKQMQQACIKELNIAASDANLLTTDKDVANPSESVKCYHSCVYKKLGLLGGDGKPDTDKIVKFAQLRFSSLPIDKLKTLLTSCGVTTSSTTCDYVYNYEKCVVKGISA
;
A
#
# COMPACT_ATOMS: atom_id res chain seq x y z
N MET A 1 43.57 8.35 -26.42
CA MET A 1 42.51 7.43 -25.94
C MET A 1 41.99 8.01 -24.64
N ASN A 2 40.80 8.60 -24.70
CA ASN A 2 40.34 9.61 -23.76
C ASN A 2 39.97 8.98 -22.41
N LEU A 3 40.84 9.15 -21.41
CA LEU A 3 40.65 8.71 -20.02
C LEU A 3 39.28 9.14 -19.45
N ASN A 4 38.72 10.23 -19.99
CA ASN A 4 37.40 10.75 -19.65
C ASN A 4 36.22 9.83 -20.03
N TYR A 5 36.33 9.03 -21.10
CA TYR A 5 35.25 8.13 -21.53
C TYR A 5 35.12 6.90 -20.63
N LEU A 6 36.25 6.38 -20.11
CA LEU A 6 36.26 5.22 -19.21
C LEU A 6 35.62 5.54 -17.85
N VAL A 7 35.82 6.76 -17.34
CA VAL A 7 35.23 7.22 -16.07
C VAL A 7 33.70 7.40 -16.19
N VAL A 8 33.23 7.93 -17.33
CA VAL A 8 31.79 8.13 -17.58
C VAL A 8 31.05 6.79 -17.70
N VAL A 9 31.65 5.79 -18.36
CA VAL A 9 31.05 4.44 -18.50
C VAL A 9 30.94 3.73 -17.15
N PHE A 10 31.95 3.88 -16.27
CA PHE A 10 31.95 3.23 -14.96
C PHE A 10 30.91 3.83 -13.99
N LEU A 11 30.66 5.15 -14.07
CA LEU A 11 29.65 5.83 -13.26
C LEU A 11 28.20 5.47 -13.65
N VAL A 12 27.94 5.18 -14.94
CA VAL A 12 26.59 4.82 -15.41
C VAL A 12 26.21 3.40 -14.99
N CYS A 13 27.17 2.46 -14.93
CA CYS A 13 26.90 1.09 -14.49
C CYS A 13 26.60 0.95 -12.99
N ALA A 14 27.17 1.83 -12.14
CA ALA A 14 26.87 1.81 -10.70
C ALA A 14 25.44 2.28 -10.38
N LEU A 15 24.80 3.05 -11.26
CA LEU A 15 23.44 3.55 -11.08
C LEU A 15 22.37 2.54 -11.52
N SER A 16 22.70 1.56 -12.36
CA SER A 16 21.75 0.52 -12.79
C SER A 16 21.43 -0.53 -11.72
N GLU A 17 22.27 -0.68 -10.69
CA GLU A 17 22.06 -1.64 -9.60
C GLU A 17 21.12 -1.11 -8.50
N MET A 18 20.85 0.19 -8.49
CA MET A 18 20.10 0.87 -7.43
C MET A 18 18.59 0.65 -7.52
N ALA A 19 18.07 0.41 -8.74
CA ALA A 19 16.63 0.23 -8.97
C ALA A 19 16.08 -1.07 -8.35
N ALA A 20 16.89 -2.14 -8.33
CA ALA A 20 16.48 -3.42 -7.74
C ALA A 20 16.48 -3.36 -6.19
N GLY A 21 17.46 -2.66 -5.60
CA GLY A 21 17.58 -2.52 -4.14
C GLY A 21 16.47 -1.70 -3.48
N GLN A 22 15.95 -0.67 -4.17
CA GLN A 22 14.85 0.15 -3.67
C GLN A 22 13.58 -0.66 -3.43
N SER A 23 13.18 -1.48 -4.42
CA SER A 23 11.94 -2.26 -4.34
C SER A 23 11.93 -3.30 -3.21
N ALA A 24 13.08 -3.91 -2.89
CA ALA A 24 13.19 -4.88 -1.81
C ALA A 24 13.09 -4.20 -0.42
N SER A 25 13.73 -3.04 -0.26
CA SER A 25 13.66 -2.25 0.97
C SER A 25 12.26 -1.71 1.23
N GLU A 26 11.58 -1.21 0.20
CA GLU A 26 10.21 -0.71 0.29
C GLU A 26 9.22 -1.83 0.63
N LEU A 27 9.39 -3.02 0.06
CA LEU A 27 8.59 -4.19 0.41
C LEU A 27 8.81 -4.63 1.86
N ALA A 28 10.05 -4.61 2.34
CA ALA A 28 10.36 -4.94 3.73
C ALA A 28 9.73 -3.93 4.70
N ALA A 29 9.84 -2.63 4.40
CA ALA A 29 9.23 -1.57 5.20
C ALA A 29 7.69 -1.72 5.25
N TYR A 30 7.06 -2.02 4.11
CA TYR A 30 5.62 -2.28 4.07
C TYR A 30 5.23 -3.47 4.96
N LYS A 31 5.95 -4.60 4.85
CA LYS A 31 5.71 -5.77 5.70
C LYS A 31 5.89 -5.46 7.19
N GLN A 32 6.86 -4.62 7.56
CA GLN A 32 7.03 -4.18 8.94
C GLN A 32 5.81 -3.42 9.46
N MET A 33 5.22 -2.54 8.65
CA MET A 33 4.00 -1.81 9.03
C MET A 33 2.81 -2.75 9.19
N GLN A 34 2.64 -3.73 8.30
CA GLN A 34 1.63 -4.77 8.42
C GLN A 34 1.76 -5.55 9.73
N GLN A 35 2.97 -6.05 10.04
CA GLN A 35 3.25 -6.80 11.26
C GLN A 35 3.05 -5.95 12.53
N ALA A 36 3.43 -4.67 12.50
CA ALA A 36 3.19 -3.74 13.60
C ALA A 36 1.68 -3.59 13.87
N CYS A 37 0.85 -3.47 12.82
CA CYS A 37 -0.60 -3.36 12.97
C CYS A 37 -1.27 -4.67 13.43
N ILE A 38 -0.82 -5.83 12.95
CA ILE A 38 -1.29 -7.14 13.44
C ILE A 38 -1.06 -7.25 14.95
N LYS A 39 0.14 -6.86 15.41
CA LYS A 39 0.50 -6.89 16.83
C LYS A 39 -0.28 -5.86 17.65
N GLU A 40 -0.39 -4.62 17.16
CA GLU A 40 -1.08 -3.52 17.85
C GLU A 40 -2.57 -3.81 18.04
N LEU A 41 -3.21 -4.42 17.05
CA LEU A 41 -4.64 -4.73 17.06
C LEU A 41 -4.96 -6.13 17.62
N ASN A 42 -3.93 -6.87 18.03
CA ASN A 42 -4.02 -8.24 18.55
C ASN A 42 -4.82 -9.17 17.60
N ILE A 43 -4.51 -9.11 16.30
CA ILE A 43 -5.21 -9.92 15.28
C ILE A 43 -4.74 -11.37 15.39
N ALA A 44 -5.70 -12.31 15.39
CA ALA A 44 -5.42 -13.74 15.41
C ALA A 44 -4.60 -14.17 14.18
N ALA A 45 -3.68 -15.12 14.37
CA ALA A 45 -2.77 -15.57 13.31
C ALA A 45 -3.51 -16.10 12.06
N SER A 46 -4.68 -16.72 12.23
CA SER A 46 -5.53 -17.18 11.13
C SER A 46 -5.96 -16.04 10.21
N ASP A 47 -6.38 -14.92 10.79
CA ASP A 47 -6.87 -13.75 10.06
C ASP A 47 -5.70 -12.93 9.52
N ALA A 48 -4.63 -12.80 10.29
CA ALA A 48 -3.39 -12.12 9.89
C ALA A 48 -2.80 -12.72 8.61
N ASN A 49 -2.82 -14.06 8.49
CA ASN A 49 -2.35 -14.73 7.27
C ASN A 49 -3.18 -14.31 6.05
N LEU A 50 -4.50 -14.20 6.19
CA LEU A 50 -5.39 -13.78 5.09
C LEU A 50 -5.19 -12.30 4.74
N LEU A 51 -5.03 -11.42 5.73
CA LEU A 51 -4.82 -9.97 5.52
C LEU A 51 -3.54 -9.60 4.78
N THR A 52 -2.60 -10.55 4.65
CA THR A 52 -1.37 -10.38 3.86
C THR A 52 -1.45 -10.99 2.47
N THR A 53 -2.63 -11.51 2.10
CA THR A 53 -2.96 -12.09 0.80
C THR A 53 -4.08 -11.31 0.12
N ASP A 54 -4.50 -11.77 -1.05
CA ASP A 54 -5.66 -11.29 -1.81
C ASP A 54 -7.01 -11.86 -1.33
N LYS A 55 -7.01 -12.60 -0.22
CA LYS A 55 -8.20 -13.27 0.32
C LYS A 55 -8.92 -12.42 1.36
N ASP A 56 -10.24 -12.44 1.31
CA ASP A 56 -11.11 -11.85 2.33
C ASP A 56 -11.12 -12.69 3.62
N VAL A 57 -11.15 -12.00 4.77
CA VAL A 57 -11.51 -12.62 6.06
C VAL A 57 -13.04 -12.67 6.16
N ALA A 58 -13.60 -13.87 6.31
CA ALA A 58 -15.04 -14.03 6.50
C ALA A 58 -15.45 -13.53 7.90
N ASN A 59 -16.51 -12.73 7.97
CA ASN A 59 -17.04 -12.15 9.22
C ASN A 59 -15.94 -11.43 10.04
N PRO A 60 -15.31 -10.38 9.49
CA PRO A 60 -14.16 -9.74 10.11
C PRO A 60 -14.52 -9.15 11.47
N SER A 61 -13.68 -9.42 12.47
CA SER A 61 -13.73 -8.72 13.75
C SER A 61 -13.41 -7.23 13.60
N GLU A 62 -13.68 -6.44 14.62
CA GLU A 62 -13.37 -5.00 14.60
C GLU A 62 -11.87 -4.75 14.41
N SER A 63 -11.00 -5.52 15.08
CA SER A 63 -9.55 -5.46 14.88
C SER A 63 -9.14 -5.73 13.43
N VAL A 64 -9.79 -6.69 12.77
CA VAL A 64 -9.53 -7.01 11.35
C VAL A 64 -9.95 -5.85 10.45
N LYS A 65 -11.10 -5.22 10.70
CA LYS A 65 -11.52 -4.04 9.94
C LYS A 65 -10.59 -2.84 10.15
N CYS A 66 -10.08 -2.66 11.37
CA CYS A 66 -9.14 -1.58 11.68
C CYS A 66 -7.74 -1.77 11.07
N TYR A 67 -7.41 -2.96 10.56
CA TYR A 67 -6.07 -3.26 10.06
C TYR A 67 -5.60 -2.29 8.96
N HIS A 68 -6.38 -2.08 7.91
CA HIS A 68 -5.99 -1.18 6.82
C HIS A 68 -5.92 0.28 7.27
N SER A 69 -6.79 0.71 8.20
CA SER A 69 -6.71 2.04 8.80
C SER A 69 -5.38 2.23 9.57
N CYS A 70 -4.96 1.23 10.34
CA CYS A 70 -3.67 1.24 11.03
C CYS A 70 -2.50 1.33 10.04
N VAL A 71 -2.50 0.50 8.99
CA VAL A 71 -1.44 0.49 7.97
C VAL A 71 -1.37 1.83 7.25
N TYR A 72 -2.52 2.36 6.81
CA TYR A 72 -2.61 3.65 6.15
C TYR A 72 -2.10 4.78 7.04
N LYS A 73 -2.45 4.77 8.33
CA LYS A 73 -1.95 5.75 9.31
C LYS A 73 -0.43 5.68 9.44
N LYS A 74 0.16 4.50 9.58
CA LYS A 74 1.62 4.34 9.70
C LYS A 74 2.37 4.75 8.43
N LEU A 75 1.75 4.60 7.27
CA LEU A 75 2.28 5.03 5.98
C LEU A 75 1.96 6.50 5.65
N GLY A 76 1.20 7.20 6.50
CA GLY A 76 0.81 8.60 6.27
C GLY A 76 -0.22 8.79 5.14
N LEU A 77 -0.92 7.73 4.75
CA LEU A 77 -1.89 7.70 3.65
C LEU A 77 -3.28 8.21 4.03
N LEU A 78 -3.48 8.60 5.29
CA LEU A 78 -4.69 9.30 5.71
C LEU A 78 -4.47 10.82 5.64
N GLY A 79 -5.52 11.55 5.26
CA GLY A 79 -5.64 12.99 5.38
C GLY A 79 -5.89 13.42 6.83
N GLY A 80 -5.93 14.74 7.06
CA GLY A 80 -6.15 15.31 8.39
C GLY A 80 -7.54 15.03 8.98
N ASP A 81 -8.50 14.64 8.14
CA ASP A 81 -9.85 14.22 8.50
C ASP A 81 -9.96 12.70 8.77
N GLY A 82 -8.85 11.98 8.72
CA GLY A 82 -8.79 10.53 8.91
C GLY A 82 -9.26 9.72 7.69
N LYS A 83 -9.54 10.36 6.55
CA LYS A 83 -9.92 9.66 5.32
C LYS A 83 -8.68 9.32 4.46
N PRO A 84 -8.74 8.28 3.62
CA PRO A 84 -7.72 7.98 2.62
C PRO A 84 -7.40 9.19 1.72
N ASP A 85 -6.12 9.52 1.61
CA ASP A 85 -5.59 10.58 0.76
C ASP A 85 -5.24 9.98 -0.61
N THR A 86 -6.08 10.27 -1.61
CA THR A 86 -5.96 9.72 -2.96
C THR A 86 -4.58 9.95 -3.56
N ASP A 87 -4.01 11.14 -3.44
CA ASP A 87 -2.72 11.47 -4.07
C ASP A 87 -1.57 10.70 -3.43
N LYS A 88 -1.60 10.55 -2.10
CA LYS A 88 -0.59 9.75 -1.40
C LYS A 88 -0.73 8.26 -1.72
N ILE A 89 -1.96 7.75 -1.82
CA ILE A 89 -2.22 6.35 -2.17
C ILE A 89 -1.74 6.05 -3.59
N VAL A 90 -2.02 6.94 -4.55
CA VAL A 90 -1.54 6.78 -5.94
C VAL A 90 -0.01 6.74 -5.96
N LYS A 91 0.67 7.67 -5.28
CA LYS A 91 2.14 7.69 -5.22
C LYS A 91 2.69 6.40 -4.59
N PHE A 92 2.11 5.96 -3.47
CA PHE A 92 2.51 4.72 -2.82
C PHE A 92 2.31 3.50 -3.73
N ALA A 93 1.17 3.44 -4.42
CA ALA A 93 0.86 2.35 -5.34
C ALA A 93 1.80 2.33 -6.56
N GLN A 94 2.18 3.49 -7.10
CA GLN A 94 3.17 3.61 -8.19
C GLN A 94 4.56 3.09 -7.78
N LEU A 95 5.00 3.41 -6.56
CA LEU A 95 6.26 2.89 -6.01
C LEU A 95 6.20 1.37 -5.87
N ARG A 96 5.06 0.83 -5.42
CA ARG A 96 4.92 -0.59 -5.11
C ARG A 96 4.62 -1.48 -6.31
N PHE A 97 3.92 -0.95 -7.32
CA PHE A 97 3.34 -1.71 -8.42
C PHE A 97 3.62 -0.98 -9.76
N SER A 98 4.74 -1.34 -10.40
CA SER A 98 5.19 -0.73 -11.66
C SER A 98 4.20 -0.87 -12.82
N SER A 99 3.33 -1.90 -12.78
CA SER A 99 2.38 -2.22 -13.86
C SER A 99 0.93 -1.84 -13.53
N LEU A 100 0.71 -1.05 -12.47
CA LEU A 100 -0.64 -0.69 -12.05
C LEU A 100 -1.26 0.35 -13.00
N PRO A 101 -2.48 0.14 -13.52
CA PRO A 101 -3.18 1.13 -14.33
C PRO A 101 -3.64 2.31 -13.46
N ILE A 102 -2.84 3.38 -13.43
CA ILE A 102 -3.06 4.52 -12.51
C ILE A 102 -4.39 5.23 -12.74
N ASP A 103 -4.85 5.35 -13.99
CA ASP A 103 -6.15 5.97 -14.27
C ASP A 103 -7.32 5.13 -13.76
N LYS A 104 -7.21 3.78 -13.85
CA LYS A 104 -8.17 2.86 -13.24
C LYS A 104 -8.16 3.00 -11.72
N LEU A 105 -6.96 3.03 -11.10
CA LEU A 105 -6.82 3.25 -9.67
C LEU A 105 -7.48 4.56 -9.23
N LYS A 106 -7.15 5.70 -9.85
CA LYS A 106 -7.72 7.01 -9.50
C LYS A 106 -9.24 7.04 -9.60
N THR A 107 -9.79 6.42 -10.64
CA THR A 107 -11.24 6.29 -10.84
C THR A 107 -11.86 5.52 -9.68
N LEU A 108 -11.26 4.38 -9.29
CA LEU A 108 -11.74 3.55 -8.18
C LEU A 108 -11.60 4.25 -6.83
N LEU A 109 -10.46 4.90 -6.55
CA LEU A 109 -10.26 5.66 -5.31
C LEU A 109 -11.32 6.75 -5.16
N THR A 110 -11.70 7.40 -6.26
CA THR A 110 -12.78 8.40 -6.29
C THR A 110 -14.15 7.76 -6.07
N SER A 111 -14.50 6.73 -6.84
CA SER A 111 -15.82 6.10 -6.75
C SER A 111 -16.06 5.37 -5.44
N CYS A 112 -15.02 4.79 -4.83
CA CYS A 112 -15.11 4.10 -3.55
C CYS A 112 -15.10 5.06 -2.35
N GLY A 113 -14.58 6.28 -2.54
CA GLY A 113 -14.53 7.34 -1.52
C GLY A 113 -15.88 7.98 -1.20
N VAL A 114 -16.93 7.67 -1.96
CA VAL A 114 -18.30 8.16 -1.69
C VAL A 114 -19.00 7.39 -0.56
N THR A 115 -18.37 6.30 -0.09
CA THR A 115 -18.93 5.48 1.00
C THR A 115 -18.95 6.25 2.32
N THR A 116 -19.96 5.98 3.14
CA THR A 116 -20.06 6.53 4.51
C THR A 116 -19.97 5.38 5.51
N SER A 117 -19.38 5.61 6.68
CA SER A 117 -19.34 4.61 7.74
C SER A 117 -19.31 5.29 9.12
N SER A 118 -19.71 4.55 10.14
CA SER A 118 -19.78 4.98 11.55
C SER A 118 -18.40 5.23 12.16
N THR A 119 -17.38 4.54 11.69
CA THR A 119 -16.01 4.63 12.20
C THR A 119 -15.01 4.77 11.06
N THR A 120 -13.82 5.29 11.35
CA THR A 120 -12.71 5.31 10.38
C THR A 120 -12.29 3.90 9.98
N CYS A 121 -12.36 2.92 10.89
CA CYS A 121 -12.03 1.53 10.58
C CYS A 121 -13.01 0.93 9.57
N ASP A 122 -14.32 1.05 9.81
CA ASP A 122 -15.35 0.59 8.87
C ASP A 122 -15.21 1.31 7.52
N TYR A 123 -14.98 2.63 7.54
CA TYR A 123 -14.80 3.41 6.32
C TYR A 123 -13.62 2.87 5.50
N VAL A 124 -12.43 2.77 6.10
CA VAL A 124 -11.22 2.35 5.37
C VAL A 124 -11.33 0.90 4.93
N TYR A 125 -11.93 0.02 5.74
CA TYR A 125 -12.19 -1.37 5.37
C TYR A 125 -13.08 -1.48 4.13
N ASN A 126 -14.22 -0.77 4.13
CA ASN A 126 -15.15 -0.78 3.00
C ASN A 126 -14.54 -0.14 1.74
N TYR A 127 -13.79 0.94 1.93
CA TYR A 127 -13.05 1.62 0.88
C TYR A 127 -12.04 0.68 0.21
N GLU A 128 -11.16 0.03 0.99
CA GLU A 128 -10.15 -0.89 0.47
C GLU A 128 -10.80 -2.05 -0.29
N LYS A 129 -11.85 -2.66 0.30
CA LYS A 129 -12.58 -3.76 -0.32
C LYS A 129 -13.19 -3.37 -1.68
N CYS A 130 -13.75 -2.16 -1.77
CA CYS A 130 -14.29 -1.62 -3.01
C CYS A 130 -13.20 -1.44 -4.07
N VAL A 131 -12.05 -0.86 -3.70
CA VAL A 131 -10.93 -0.62 -4.61
C VAL A 131 -10.33 -1.95 -5.10
N VAL A 132 -10.03 -2.88 -4.20
CA VAL A 132 -9.46 -4.20 -4.54
C VAL A 132 -10.40 -4.97 -5.47
N LYS A 133 -11.70 -5.02 -5.16
CA LYS A 133 -12.70 -5.66 -6.03
C LYS A 133 -12.72 -5.02 -7.42
N GLY A 134 -12.64 -3.70 -7.51
CA GLY A 134 -12.63 -2.99 -8.80
C GLY A 134 -11.34 -3.17 -9.59
N ILE A 135 -10.19 -3.32 -8.94
CA ILE A 135 -8.92 -3.61 -9.61
C ILE A 135 -8.94 -5.02 -10.21
N SER A 136 -9.46 -6.01 -9.47
CA SER A 136 -9.54 -7.42 -9.87
C SER A 136 -10.67 -7.76 -10.86
N ALA A 137 -11.60 -6.83 -11.10
CA ALA A 137 -12.65 -6.93 -12.12
C ALA A 137 -12.14 -6.52 -13.50
#